data_AF-A0A6V8F1U2-F1
#
_entry.id   AF-A0A6V8F1U2-F1
#
_cell.length_a   1.000
_cell.length_b   1.000
_cell.length_c   1.000
_cell.angle_alpha   90.00
_cell.angle_beta   90.00
_cell.angle_gamma   90.00
#
_symmetry.space_group_name_H-M   'P 1'
#
loop_
_entity.id
_entity.type
_entity.pdbx_description
1 polymer ?
#
loop_
_entity_poly.entity_id
_entity_poly.type
_entity_poly.pdbx_seq_one_letter_code
_entity_poly.pdbx_strand_id
1 'polypeptide(L)'
;MLEDLLVPLAAVAVAELGDKTQLSILLLSSKTKKHLYLLVGVVLAFLIVDGIAIAAGSWVSSIIPLRMVKILSGIMFIVFGLVMLIRKEKEDEPKKFYNNPFMTGFVLILLAEWGDKTQIASALFATKYNPVLVLFGTLIALTLVSIMAVYFGKFIAERINKKILTKVAAVVFIILGVVFFF
;
A
#
# COMPACT_ATOMS: atom_id res chain seq x y z
N MET A 1 -7.25 19.91 1.96
CA MET A 1 -7.51 19.30 3.29
C MET A 1 -8.21 17.96 3.16
N LEU A 2 -9.43 17.88 2.62
CA LEU A 2 -10.09 16.57 2.47
C LEU A 2 -9.43 15.69 1.40
N GLU A 3 -8.98 16.31 0.30
CA GLU A 3 -8.26 15.63 -0.79
C GLU A 3 -6.94 14.99 -0.34
N ASP A 4 -6.21 15.66 0.57
CA ASP A 4 -4.96 15.18 1.18
C ASP A 4 -5.13 13.85 1.92
N LEU A 5 -6.35 13.55 2.38
CA LEU A 5 -6.72 12.29 3.02
C LEU A 5 -7.31 11.31 2.01
N LEU A 6 -8.27 11.76 1.20
CA LEU A 6 -9.06 10.89 0.31
C LEU A 6 -8.28 10.38 -0.90
N VAL A 7 -7.38 11.19 -1.47
CA VAL A 7 -6.59 10.77 -2.64
C VAL A 7 -5.61 9.65 -2.28
N PRO A 8 -4.77 9.77 -1.23
CA PRO A 8 -3.92 8.65 -0.81
C PRO A 8 -4.73 7.44 -0.36
N LEU A 9 -5.82 7.64 0.39
CA LEU A 9 -6.70 6.55 0.83
C LEU A 9 -7.23 5.75 -0.36
N ALA A 10 -7.82 6.43 -1.35
CA ALA A 10 -8.40 5.76 -2.51
C ALA A 10 -7.31 5.09 -3.37
N ALA A 11 -6.19 5.79 -3.60
CA ALA A 11 -5.09 5.29 -4.40
C ALA A 11 -4.47 4.04 -3.77
N VAL A 12 -4.12 4.09 -2.49
CA VAL A 12 -3.52 2.98 -1.74
C VAL A 12 -4.51 1.83 -1.61
N ALA A 13 -5.78 2.10 -1.26
CA ALA A 13 -6.79 1.05 -1.16
C ALA A 13 -6.92 0.29 -2.48
N VAL A 14 -7.02 0.99 -3.61
CA VAL A 14 -7.13 0.36 -4.92
C VAL A 14 -5.84 -0.39 -5.30
N ALA A 15 -4.67 0.14 -4.95
CA ALA A 15 -3.39 -0.50 -5.23
C ALA A 15 -3.21 -1.84 -4.49
N GLU A 16 -3.62 -1.86 -3.21
CA GLU A 16 -3.37 -2.96 -2.28
C GLU A 16 -4.47 -4.03 -2.31
N LEU A 17 -5.65 -3.67 -2.84
CA LEU A 17 -6.71 -4.62 -3.07
C LEU A 17 -6.23 -5.69 -4.08
N GLY A 18 -6.27 -6.94 -3.66
CA GLY A 18 -5.95 -8.14 -4.42
C GLY A 18 -4.46 -8.42 -4.61
N ASP A 19 -3.59 -7.64 -3.98
CA ASP A 19 -2.14 -7.73 -4.08
C ASP A 19 -1.57 -8.89 -3.23
N LYS A 20 -0.29 -9.21 -3.47
CA LYS A 20 0.53 -10.18 -2.73
C LYS A 20 0.48 -9.98 -1.23
N THR A 21 0.53 -8.73 -0.76
CA THR A 21 0.46 -8.42 0.67
C THR A 21 -0.89 -8.82 1.24
N GLN A 22 -1.99 -8.52 0.53
CA GLN A 22 -3.33 -8.94 0.94
C GLN A 22 -3.47 -10.47 0.97
N LEU A 23 -2.90 -11.18 -0.01
CA LEU A 23 -2.91 -12.65 -0.04
C LEU A 23 -2.07 -13.25 1.09
N SER A 24 -0.95 -12.62 1.44
CA SER A 24 -0.12 -13.04 2.57
C SER A 24 -0.90 -12.89 3.89
N ILE A 25 -1.60 -11.77 4.09
CA ILE A 25 -2.44 -11.54 5.27
C ILE A 25 -3.57 -12.57 5.34
N LEU A 26 -4.22 -12.88 4.21
CA LEU A 26 -5.21 -13.95 4.10
C LEU A 26 -4.63 -15.32 4.49
N LEU A 27 -3.49 -15.69 3.92
CA LEU A 27 -2.87 -16.98 4.20
C LEU A 27 -2.49 -17.09 5.68
N LEU A 28 -1.94 -16.02 6.26
CA LEU A 28 -1.60 -15.97 7.68
C LEU A 28 -2.85 -16.03 8.57
N SER A 29 -3.94 -15.36 8.20
CA SER A 29 -5.19 -15.42 8.95
C SER A 29 -5.76 -16.84 8.99
N SER A 30 -5.63 -17.59 7.89
CA SER A 30 -6.06 -19.00 7.83
C SER A 30 -5.30 -19.95 8.78
N LYS A 31 -4.11 -19.54 9.25
CA LYS A 31 -3.22 -20.34 10.10
C LYS A 31 -3.29 -19.94 11.58
N THR A 32 -4.09 -18.95 11.95
CA THR A 32 -4.24 -18.48 13.33
C THR A 32 -5.70 -18.27 13.72
N LYS A 33 -6.05 -18.54 14.97
CA LYS A 33 -7.35 -18.15 15.54
C LYS A 33 -7.33 -16.74 16.15
N LYS A 34 -6.14 -16.20 16.40
CA LYS A 34 -5.89 -14.92 17.06
C LYS A 34 -5.84 -13.78 16.04
N HIS A 35 -6.93 -13.56 15.32
CA HIS A 35 -7.04 -12.59 14.21
C HIS A 35 -6.67 -11.16 14.62
N LEU A 36 -7.09 -10.71 15.81
CA LEU A 36 -6.76 -9.37 16.32
C LEU A 36 -5.25 -9.19 16.52
N TYR A 37 -4.55 -10.19 17.05
CA TYR A 37 -3.09 -10.11 17.24
C TYR A 37 -2.36 -10.03 15.90
N LEU A 38 -2.80 -10.80 14.91
CA LEU A 38 -2.28 -10.70 13.54
C LEU A 38 -2.51 -9.29 12.99
N LEU A 39 -3.73 -8.77 13.09
CA LEU A 39 -4.12 -7.47 12.56
C LEU A 39 -3.32 -6.32 13.18
N VAL A 40 -3.15 -6.31 14.50
CA VAL A 40 -2.33 -5.29 15.18
C VAL A 40 -0.88 -5.35 14.72
N GLY A 41 -0.32 -6.56 14.53
CA GLY A 41 1.03 -6.72 13.99
C GLY A 41 1.16 -6.17 12.56
N VAL A 42 0.19 -6.47 11.70
CA VAL A 42 0.12 -5.98 10.32
C VAL A 42 0.01 -4.44 10.28
N VAL A 43 -0.92 -3.85 11.05
CA VAL A 43 -1.14 -2.39 11.08
C VAL A 43 0.08 -1.65 11.64
N LEU A 44 0.75 -2.21 12.65
CA LEU A 44 2.00 -1.62 13.16
C LEU A 44 3.13 -1.68 12.13
N ALA A 45 3.21 -2.74 11.32
CA ALA A 45 4.19 -2.80 10.24
C ALA A 45 3.94 -1.70 9.20
N PHE A 46 2.69 -1.55 8.74
CA PHE A 46 2.32 -0.46 7.82
C PHE A 46 2.62 0.92 8.40
N LEU A 47 2.27 1.17 9.67
CA LEU A 47 2.58 2.43 10.35
C LEU A 47 4.08 2.76 10.31
N ILE A 48 4.94 1.78 10.50
CA ILE A 48 6.39 1.99 10.46
C ILE A 48 6.87 2.24 9.02
N VAL A 49 6.50 1.36 8.09
CA VAL A 49 7.00 1.39 6.71
C VAL A 49 6.51 2.66 5.99
N ASP A 50 5.22 2.96 6.06
CA ASP A 50 4.65 4.18 5.47
C ASP A 50 5.03 5.43 6.26
N GLY A 51 5.12 5.34 7.59
CA GLY A 51 5.57 6.45 8.43
C GLY A 51 6.97 6.92 8.03
N ILE A 52 7.90 5.99 7.82
CA ILE A 52 9.26 6.28 7.33
C ILE A 52 9.21 6.90 5.93
N ALA A 53 8.42 6.32 5.03
CA ALA A 53 8.32 6.79 3.64
C ALA A 53 7.75 8.21 3.54
N ILE A 54 6.69 8.49 4.28
CA ILE A 54 6.02 9.78 4.33
C ILE A 54 6.91 10.82 5.00
N ALA A 55 7.61 10.47 6.09
CA ALA A 55 8.59 11.35 6.71
C ALA A 55 9.73 11.68 5.75
N ALA A 56 10.25 10.68 5.03
CA ALA A 56 11.29 10.88 4.01
C ALA A 56 10.78 11.76 2.86
N GLY A 57 9.58 11.52 2.35
CA GLY A 57 8.95 12.34 1.30
C GLY A 57 8.76 13.80 1.74
N SER A 58 8.27 14.00 2.97
CA SER A 58 8.14 15.34 3.56
C SER A 58 9.51 16.04 3.66
N TRP A 59 10.55 15.33 4.10
CA TRP A 59 11.90 15.88 4.17
C TRP A 59 12.45 16.25 2.79
N VAL A 60 12.26 15.39 1.79
CA VAL A 60 12.66 15.64 0.41
C VAL A 60 12.00 16.90 -0.15
N SER A 61 10.74 17.16 0.18
CA SER A 61 10.01 18.35 -0.26
C SER A 61 10.60 19.67 0.27
N SER A 62 11.35 19.63 1.38
CA SER A 62 12.04 20.80 1.93
C SER A 62 13.34 21.15 1.20
N ILE A 63 13.90 20.19 0.46
CA ILE A 63 15.21 20.32 -0.21
C ILE A 63 15.02 20.49 -1.72
N ILE A 64 14.03 19.81 -2.29
CA ILE A 64 13.80 19.76 -3.74
C ILE A 64 12.71 20.78 -4.15
N PRO A 65 12.95 21.62 -5.17
CA PRO A 65 11.95 22.56 -5.67
C PRO A 65 10.63 21.85 -6.04
N LEU A 66 9.50 22.44 -5.63
CA LEU A 66 8.16 21.88 -5.85
C LEU A 66 7.88 21.50 -7.32
N ARG A 67 8.46 22.25 -8.28
CA ARG A 67 8.36 21.93 -9.72
C ARG A 67 8.99 20.58 -10.06
N MET A 68 10.19 20.30 -9.54
CA MET A 68 10.87 19.02 -9.75
C MET A 68 10.12 17.89 -9.06
N VAL A 69 9.63 18.12 -7.84
CA VAL A 69 8.81 17.17 -7.11
C VAL A 69 7.57 16.77 -7.92
N LYS A 70 6.81 17.74 -8.46
CA LYS A 70 5.63 17.47 -9.28
C LYS A 70 5.96 16.63 -10.51
N ILE A 71 7.00 17.02 -11.26
CA ILE A 71 7.42 16.32 -12.48
C ILE A 71 7.89 14.89 -12.16
N LEU A 72 8.77 14.73 -11.17
CA LEU A 72 9.31 13.42 -10.78
C LEU A 72 8.21 12.51 -10.26
N SER A 73 7.30 13.02 -9.43
CA SER A 73 6.16 12.26 -8.92
C SER A 73 5.22 11.83 -10.04
N GLY A 74 4.88 12.73 -10.96
CA GLY A 74 4.03 12.45 -12.11
C GLY A 74 4.61 11.35 -13.00
N ILE A 75 5.91 11.43 -13.30
CA ILE A 75 6.65 10.40 -14.04
C ILE A 75 6.60 9.06 -13.28
N MET A 76 6.90 9.05 -11.97
CA MET A 76 6.90 7.83 -11.15
C MET A 76 5.54 7.15 -11.12
N PHE A 77 4.44 7.90 -10.93
CA PHE A 77 3.08 7.35 -10.93
C PHE A 77 2.70 6.74 -12.29
N ILE A 78 3.04 7.39 -13.42
CA ILE A 78 2.82 6.84 -14.76
C ILE A 78 3.64 5.56 -14.95
N VAL A 79 4.93 5.59 -14.60
CA VAL A 79 5.82 4.43 -14.71
C VAL A 79 5.29 3.26 -13.89
N PHE A 80 4.86 3.48 -12.64
CA PHE A 80 4.28 2.42 -11.82
C PHE A 80 3.01 1.85 -12.41
N GLY A 81 2.09 2.70 -12.89
CA GLY A 81 0.87 2.22 -13.53
C GLY A 81 1.16 1.38 -14.79
N LEU A 82 2.13 1.79 -15.62
CA LEU A 82 2.57 1.01 -16.78
C LEU A 82 3.24 -0.31 -16.37
N VAL A 83 4.11 -0.29 -15.35
CA VAL A 83 4.78 -1.48 -14.83
C VAL A 83 3.76 -2.48 -14.27
N MET A 84 2.74 -2.01 -13.54
CA MET A 84 1.64 -2.85 -13.04
C MET A 84 0.88 -3.57 -14.18
N LEU A 85 0.73 -2.94 -15.36
CA LEU A 85 0.07 -3.57 -16.51
C LEU A 85 0.92 -4.69 -17.15
N ILE A 86 2.25 -4.55 -17.13
CA ILE A 86 3.18 -5.45 -17.81
C ILE A 86 3.59 -6.61 -16.89
N ARG A 87 3.78 -6.33 -15.60
CA ARG A 87 4.38 -7.29 -14.66
C ARG A 87 3.32 -8.23 -14.11
N LYS A 88 3.49 -9.52 -14.37
CA LYS A 88 2.68 -10.57 -13.74
C LYS A 88 3.27 -10.85 -12.35
N GLU A 89 2.48 -10.62 -11.31
CA GLU A 89 2.91 -10.90 -9.95
C GLU A 89 3.11 -12.40 -9.72
N LYS A 90 4.33 -12.78 -9.31
CA LYS A 90 4.60 -14.10 -8.74
C LYS A 90 4.26 -14.08 -7.26
N GLU A 91 3.37 -14.99 -6.85
CA GLU A 91 3.10 -15.27 -5.44
C GLU A 91 4.22 -16.17 -4.91
N ASP A 92 5.07 -15.61 -4.05
CA ASP A 92 6.05 -16.40 -3.32
C ASP A 92 5.39 -16.88 -2.01
N GLU A 93 5.48 -18.17 -1.70
CA GLU A 93 4.92 -18.69 -0.45
C GLU A 93 5.65 -18.10 0.78
N PRO A 94 4.93 -17.57 1.78
CA PRO A 94 5.58 -17.00 2.96
C PRO A 94 6.31 -18.09 3.78
N LYS A 95 7.57 -17.81 4.13
CA LYS A 95 8.39 -18.70 4.98
C LYS A 95 7.71 -18.93 6.34
N LYS A 96 7.74 -20.18 6.83
CA LYS A 96 7.05 -20.60 8.07
C LYS A 96 7.63 -19.93 9.32
N PHE A 97 6.86 -19.05 9.95
CA PHE A 97 7.10 -18.57 11.31
C PHE A 97 5.83 -18.81 12.12
N TYR A 98 5.84 -19.73 13.08
CA TYR A 98 4.65 -19.96 13.91
C TYR A 98 5.01 -20.23 15.36
N ASN A 99 4.85 -19.19 16.17
CA ASN A 99 4.50 -19.25 17.59
C ASN A 99 3.76 -17.97 18.05
N ASN A 100 3.99 -16.83 17.39
CA ASN A 100 3.31 -15.58 17.68
C ASN A 100 2.73 -14.92 16.41
N PRO A 101 1.39 -14.96 16.19
CA PRO A 101 0.72 -14.37 15.02
C PRO A 101 0.97 -12.87 14.84
N PHE A 102 1.12 -12.14 15.94
CA PHE A 102 1.49 -10.72 15.90
C PHE A 102 2.85 -10.54 15.24
N MET A 103 3.88 -11.25 15.75
CA MET A 103 5.24 -11.11 15.26
C MET A 103 5.37 -11.61 13.81
N THR A 104 4.62 -12.66 13.48
CA THR A 104 4.58 -13.22 12.14
C THR A 104 4.01 -12.22 11.14
N GLY A 105 2.85 -11.63 11.43
CA GLY A 105 2.26 -10.58 10.59
C GLY A 105 3.16 -9.35 10.52
N PHE A 106 3.66 -8.88 11.65
CA PHE A 106 4.53 -7.71 11.72
C PHE A 106 5.78 -7.87 10.85
N VAL A 107 6.56 -8.92 11.05
CA VAL A 107 7.83 -9.12 10.32
C VAL A 107 7.59 -9.39 8.84
N LEU A 108 6.61 -10.22 8.49
CA LEU A 108 6.36 -10.55 7.08
C LEU A 108 5.87 -9.34 6.29
N ILE A 109 4.96 -8.54 6.85
CA ILE A 109 4.47 -7.33 6.18
C ILE A 109 5.56 -6.27 6.12
N LEU A 110 6.32 -6.07 7.21
CA LEU A 110 7.41 -5.11 7.21
C LEU A 110 8.45 -5.41 6.13
N LEU A 111 8.77 -6.70 5.92
CA LEU A 111 9.70 -7.12 4.87
C LEU A 111 9.09 -7.09 3.47
N ALA A 112 7.80 -7.43 3.33
CA ALA A 112 7.11 -7.44 2.04
C ALA A 112 6.92 -6.04 1.47
N GLU A 113 6.62 -5.08 2.35
CA GLU A 113 6.33 -3.68 1.99
C GLU A 113 7.59 -2.82 1.85
N TRP A 114 8.75 -3.33 2.28
CA TRP A 114 9.97 -2.55 2.24
C TRP A 114 10.42 -2.29 0.80
N GLY A 115 10.31 -1.03 0.38
CA GLY A 115 10.62 -0.57 -0.95
C GLY A 115 9.57 -0.92 -2.00
N ASP A 116 8.35 -1.30 -1.59
CA ASP A 116 7.29 -1.59 -2.56
C ASP A 116 6.69 -0.31 -3.16
N LYS A 117 5.97 -0.49 -4.27
CA LYS A 117 5.32 0.55 -5.07
C LYS A 117 4.42 1.47 -4.24
N THR A 118 3.70 0.94 -3.26
CA THR A 118 2.79 1.70 -2.39
C THR A 118 3.54 2.53 -1.37
N GLN A 119 4.64 2.02 -0.80
CA GLN A 119 5.54 2.81 0.05
C GLN A 119 6.10 4.03 -0.71
N ILE A 120 6.53 3.84 -1.96
CA ILE A 120 7.03 4.94 -2.81
C ILE A 120 5.90 5.92 -3.13
N ALA A 121 4.69 5.43 -3.44
CA ALA A 121 3.52 6.29 -3.65
C ALA A 121 3.18 7.13 -2.41
N SER A 122 3.19 6.54 -1.21
CA SER A 122 2.99 7.24 0.07
C SER A 122 4.00 8.37 0.28
N ALA A 123 5.29 8.10 0.00
CA ALA A 123 6.33 9.13 0.05
C ALA A 123 6.04 10.28 -0.93
N LEU A 124 5.65 9.97 -2.17
CA LEU A 124 5.33 10.99 -3.19
C LEU A 124 4.09 11.80 -2.80
N PHE A 125 3.06 11.19 -2.23
CA PHE A 125 1.90 11.94 -1.74
C PHE A 125 2.29 12.95 -0.65
N ALA A 126 3.20 12.58 0.25
CA ALA A 126 3.71 13.46 1.30
C ALA A 126 4.47 14.70 0.79
N THR A 127 4.87 14.69 -0.49
CA THR A 127 5.52 15.85 -1.12
C THR A 127 4.54 16.89 -1.68
N LYS A 128 3.29 16.49 -1.95
CA LYS A 128 2.24 17.34 -2.53
C LYS A 128 1.14 17.70 -1.53
N TYR A 129 0.83 16.77 -0.62
CA TYR A 129 -0.25 16.86 0.34
C TYR A 129 0.29 16.94 1.77
N ASN A 130 -0.56 17.32 2.73
CA ASN A 130 -0.18 17.35 4.13
C ASN A 130 0.27 15.94 4.62
N PRO A 131 1.52 15.76 5.09
CA PRO A 131 2.06 14.44 5.43
C PRO A 131 1.27 13.69 6.52
N VAL A 132 0.68 14.41 7.47
CA VAL A 132 -0.11 13.81 8.54
C VAL A 132 -1.42 13.24 7.99
N LEU A 133 -2.09 13.98 7.10
CA LEU A 133 -3.32 13.51 6.44
C LEU A 133 -3.04 12.36 5.47
N VAL A 134 -1.90 12.39 4.76
CA VAL A 134 -1.45 11.26 3.93
C VAL A 134 -1.26 10.01 4.78
N LEU A 135 -0.58 10.11 5.93
CA LEU A 135 -0.36 8.98 6.83
C LEU A 135 -1.68 8.37 7.30
N PHE A 136 -2.63 9.20 7.75
CA PHE A 136 -3.94 8.70 8.15
C PHE A 136 -4.70 8.07 6.97
N GLY A 137 -4.66 8.67 5.78
CA GLY A 137 -5.33 8.14 4.60
C GLY A 137 -4.81 6.77 4.20
N THR A 138 -3.49 6.64 4.12
CA THR A 138 -2.78 5.38 3.84
C THR A 138 -3.07 4.33 4.92
N LEU A 139 -2.99 4.69 6.20
CA LEU A 139 -3.27 3.74 7.29
C LEU A 139 -4.71 3.26 7.33
N ILE A 140 -5.67 4.15 7.08
CA ILE A 140 -7.08 3.77 7.00
C ILE A 140 -7.28 2.79 5.84
N ALA A 141 -6.73 3.09 4.66
CA ALA A 141 -6.80 2.20 3.50
C ALA A 141 -6.24 0.80 3.82
N LEU A 142 -5.00 0.73 4.30
CA LEU A 142 -4.31 -0.53 4.59
C LEU A 142 -4.99 -1.33 5.70
N THR A 143 -5.49 -0.64 6.74
CA THR A 143 -6.24 -1.28 7.81
C THR A 143 -7.54 -1.88 7.29
N LEU A 144 -8.29 -1.17 6.45
CA LEU A 144 -9.53 -1.67 5.86
C LEU A 144 -9.28 -2.88 4.95
N VAL A 145 -8.28 -2.79 4.07
CA VAL A 145 -7.89 -3.89 3.17
C VAL A 145 -7.42 -5.12 3.96
N SER A 146 -6.72 -4.90 5.08
CA SER A 146 -6.28 -5.96 6.00
C SER A 146 -7.43 -6.60 6.76
N ILE A 147 -8.39 -5.82 7.28
CA ILE A 147 -9.63 -6.34 7.90
C ILE A 147 -10.36 -7.22 6.89
N MET A 148 -10.48 -6.74 5.65
CA MET A 148 -11.10 -7.50 4.56
C MET A 148 -10.37 -8.82 4.31
N ALA A 149 -9.04 -8.81 4.26
CA ALA A 149 -8.25 -10.03 4.08
C ALA A 149 -8.42 -11.03 5.23
N VAL A 150 -8.42 -10.54 6.47
CA VAL A 150 -8.48 -11.37 7.68
C VAL A 150 -9.85 -12.03 7.85
N TYR A 151 -10.93 -11.28 7.70
CA TYR A 151 -12.29 -11.77 8.00
C TYR A 151 -13.07 -12.26 6.78
N PHE A 152 -12.86 -11.63 5.62
CA PHE A 152 -13.61 -11.92 4.40
C PHE A 152 -12.75 -12.59 3.32
N GLY A 153 -11.45 -12.73 3.55
CA GLY A 153 -10.53 -13.05 2.49
C GLY A 153 -10.81 -14.41 1.82
N LYS A 154 -11.29 -15.43 2.54
CA LYS A 154 -11.60 -16.73 1.91
C LYS A 154 -12.76 -16.63 0.90
N PHE A 155 -13.76 -15.80 1.21
CA PHE A 155 -14.90 -15.53 0.32
C PHE A 155 -14.52 -14.57 -0.83
N ILE A 156 -13.62 -13.64 -0.56
CA ILE A 156 -13.21 -12.60 -1.50
C ILE A 156 -12.13 -13.10 -2.49
N ALA A 157 -11.15 -13.86 -2.03
CA ALA A 157 -10.05 -14.38 -2.86
C ALA A 157 -10.55 -15.31 -3.98
N GLU A 158 -11.67 -16.01 -3.76
CA GLU A 158 -12.32 -16.85 -4.76
C GLU A 158 -13.16 -16.05 -5.78
N ARG A 159 -13.55 -14.82 -5.45
CA ARG A 159 -14.45 -13.97 -6.26
C ARG A 159 -13.76 -12.81 -6.97
N ILE A 160 -12.57 -12.41 -6.53
CA ILE A 160 -11.83 -11.28 -7.10
C ILE A 160 -10.97 -11.72 -8.29
N ASN A 161 -11.22 -11.10 -9.45
CA ASN A 161 -10.34 -11.21 -10.60
C ASN A 161 -9.15 -10.25 -10.44
N LYS A 162 -8.02 -10.79 -9.98
CA LYS A 162 -6.76 -10.03 -9.80
C LYS A 162 -6.40 -9.19 -11.03
N LYS A 163 -6.61 -9.71 -12.25
CA LYS A 163 -6.30 -8.99 -13.49
C LYS A 163 -7.12 -7.71 -13.66
N ILE A 164 -8.38 -7.69 -13.23
CA ILE A 164 -9.23 -6.50 -13.33
C ILE A 164 -8.75 -5.46 -12.32
N LEU A 165 -8.44 -5.90 -11.11
CA LEU A 165 -8.04 -5.03 -10.02
C LEU A 165 -6.68 -4.37 -10.27
N THR A 166 -5.69 -5.15 -10.74
CA THR A 166 -4.41 -4.61 -11.19
C THR A 166 -4.58 -3.61 -12.34
N LYS A 167 -5.51 -3.84 -13.28
CA LYS A 167 -5.82 -2.87 -14.34
C LYS A 167 -6.42 -1.58 -13.79
N VAL A 168 -7.36 -1.68 -12.84
CA VAL A 168 -7.97 -0.49 -12.21
C VAL A 168 -6.93 0.29 -11.43
N ALA A 169 -6.09 -0.37 -10.62
CA ALA A 169 -4.97 0.25 -9.92
C ALA A 169 -4.00 0.95 -10.87
N ALA A 170 -3.61 0.28 -11.96
CA ALA A 170 -2.75 0.88 -12.97
C ALA A 170 -3.36 2.15 -13.59
N VAL A 171 -4.65 2.12 -13.92
CA VAL A 171 -5.36 3.29 -14.47
C VAL A 171 -5.40 4.43 -13.46
N VAL A 172 -5.69 4.14 -12.18
CA VAL A 172 -5.67 5.14 -11.11
C VAL A 172 -4.28 5.77 -10.98
N PHE A 173 -3.22 4.96 -10.96
CA PHE A 173 -1.84 5.47 -10.91
C PHE A 173 -1.49 6.35 -12.10
N ILE A 174 -1.88 5.97 -13.31
CA ILE A 174 -1.66 6.78 -14.52
C ILE A 174 -2.42 8.12 -14.42
N ILE A 175 -3.68 8.10 -14.03
CA ILE A 175 -4.50 9.32 -13.86
C ILE A 175 -3.86 10.24 -12.82
N LEU A 176 -3.45 9.69 -11.67
CA LEU A 176 -2.76 10.46 -10.63
C LEU A 176 -1.47 11.07 -11.17
N GLY A 177 -0.69 10.32 -11.94
CA GLY A 177 0.52 10.82 -12.57
C GLY A 177 0.25 12.01 -13.51
N VAL A 178 -0.80 11.94 -14.32
CA VAL A 178 -1.24 13.06 -15.18
C VAL A 178 -1.66 14.27 -14.35
N VAL A 179 -2.47 14.06 -13.31
CA VAL A 179 -2.94 15.12 -12.39
C VAL A 179 -1.79 15.79 -11.63
N PHE A 180 -0.63 15.14 -11.49
CA PHE A 180 0.55 15.74 -10.86
C PHE A 180 1.29 16.75 -11.73
N PHE A 181 1.11 16.73 -13.06
CA PHE A 181 1.71 17.71 -13.97
C PHE A 181 0.97 19.05 -13.99
N PHE A 182 -0.30 19.06 -13.59
CA PHE A 182 -1.14 20.25 -13.44
C PHE A 182 -1.07 20.76 -11.99
#